data_AF-A0A838SHQ9-F1
#
_entry.id   AF-A0A838SHQ9-F1
#
_cell.length_a   1.000
_cell.length_b   1.000
_cell.length_c   1.000
_cell.angle_alpha   90.00
_cell.angle_beta   90.00
_cell.angle_gamma   90.00
#
_symmetry.space_group_name_H-M   'P 1'
#
loop_
_entity.id
_entity.type
_entity.pdbx_description
1 polymer ?
#
loop_
_entity_poly.entity_id
_entity_poly.type
_entity_poly.pdbx_seq_one_letter_code
_entity_poly.pdbx_strand_id
1 'polypeptide(L)' 'VTVAWTGATGGKVGDLVDYCFRVPSSVTARIQECHITLGHVLCEFIEERLFGDQG' A
#
# COMPACT_ATOMS: atom_id res chain seq x y z
N VAL A 1 -0.89 13.15 7.59
CA VAL A 1 -1.31 11.87 7.01
C VAL A 1 -0.07 11.03 6.72
N THR A 2 0.10 9.93 7.45
CA THR A 2 1.17 8.94 7.30
C THR A 2 0.57 7.59 6.89
N VAL A 3 1.21 6.91 5.94
CA VAL A 3 0.75 5.63 5.42
C VAL A 3 1.90 4.61 5.51
N ALA A 4 1.70 3.49 6.19
CA ALA A 4 2.66 2.40 6.27
C ALA A 4 2.20 1.18 5.47
N TRP A 5 3.16 0.52 4.83
CA TRP A 5 2.95 -0.75 4.14
C TRP A 5 3.75 -1.83 4.84
N THR A 6 3.05 -2.86 5.30
CA THR A 6 3.60 -3.84 6.22
C THR A 6 3.09 -5.25 5.88
N GLY A 7 3.58 -6.23 6.61
CA GLY A 7 3.05 -7.59 6.62
C GLY A 7 2.56 -8.00 8.00
N ALA A 8 1.86 -9.14 8.04
CA ALA A 8 1.31 -9.76 9.24
C ALA A 8 0.54 -8.77 10.11
N THR A 9 1.01 -8.52 11.34
CA THR A 9 0.32 -7.68 12.33
C THR A 9 0.54 -6.18 12.10
N GLY A 10 1.49 -5.79 11.24
CA GLY A 10 1.93 -4.41 11.04
C GLY A 10 3.08 -3.98 11.95
N GLY A 11 3.41 -4.76 12.98
CA GLY A 11 4.48 -4.46 13.92
C GLY A 11 4.33 -3.09 14.60
N LYS A 12 5.43 -2.58 15.18
CA LYS A 12 5.43 -1.31 15.93
C LYS A 12 5.01 -0.10 15.09
N VAL A 13 5.22 -0.13 13.77
CA VAL A 13 4.90 1.00 12.90
C VAL A 13 3.39 1.12 12.66
N GLY A 14 2.64 0.01 12.74
CA GLY A 14 1.19 0.01 12.55
C GLY A 14 0.44 0.89 13.55
N ASP A 15 0.98 1.04 14.77
CA ASP A 15 0.39 1.84 15.85
C ASP A 15 0.76 3.34 15.75
N LEU A 16 1.68 3.71 14.85
CA LEU A 16 2.24 5.06 14.74
C LEU A 16 1.74 5.84 13.53
N VAL A 17 0.95 5.21 12.64
CA VAL A 17 0.54 5.80 11.37
C VAL A 17 -0.98 5.97 11.25
N ASP A 18 -1.39 6.94 10.44
CA ASP A 18 -2.82 7.20 10.20
C ASP A 18 -3.49 6.04 9.44
N TYR A 19 -2.76 5.42 8.49
CA TYR A 19 -3.22 4.29 7.71
C TYR A 19 -2.14 3.21 7.59
N CYS A 20 -2.50 1.95 7.86
CA CYS A 20 -1.57 0.82 7.75
C CYS A 20 -2.13 -0.28 6.84
N PHE A 21 -1.53 -0.43 5.66
CA PHE A 21 -1.82 -1.55 4.77
C PHE A 21 -1.04 -2.78 5.22
N ARG A 22 -1.75 -3.80 5.68
CA ARG A 22 -1.19 -5.04 6.25
C ARG A 22 -1.43 -6.21 5.32
N VAL A 23 -0.38 -6.68 4.67
CA VAL A 23 -0.44 -7.92 3.88
C VAL A 23 -0.61 -9.09 4.85
N PRO A 24 -1.62 -9.98 4.69
CA PRO A 24 -1.86 -11.10 5.59
C PRO A 24 -0.87 -12.26 5.36
N SER A 25 0.42 -11.97 5.46
CA SER A 25 1.51 -12.92 5.30
C SER A 25 2.66 -12.55 6.22
N SER A 26 3.39 -13.55 6.70
CA SER A 26 4.68 -13.40 7.39
C SER A 26 5.87 -13.66 6.47
N VAL A 27 5.64 -14.02 5.21
CA VAL A 27 6.69 -14.33 4.24
C VAL A 27 7.08 -13.05 3.51
N THR A 28 8.29 -12.53 3.79
CA THR A 28 8.79 -11.26 3.21
C THR A 28 8.63 -11.16 1.70
N ALA A 29 8.94 -12.22 0.96
CA ALA A 29 8.80 -12.23 -0.50
C ALA A 29 7.35 -12.04 -0.95
N ARG A 30 6.38 -12.66 -0.27
CA ARG A 30 4.94 -12.48 -0.59
C ARG A 30 4.45 -11.09 -0.21
N ILE A 31 4.93 -10.55 0.91
CA ILE A 31 4.64 -9.18 1.33
C ILE A 31 5.11 -8.17 0.27
N GLN A 32 6.34 -8.34 -0.23
CA GLN A 32 6.93 -7.46 -1.24
C GLN A 32 6.19 -7.53 -2.58
N GLU A 33 5.78 -8.72 -3.02
CA GLU A 33 4.94 -8.86 -4.23
C GLU A 33 3.63 -8.07 -4.09
N CYS A 34 2.92 -8.21 -2.97
CA CYS A 34 1.69 -7.46 -2.72
C CYS A 34 1.93 -5.94 -2.66
N HIS A 35 3.07 -5.51 -2.08
CA HIS A 35 3.44 -4.10 -2.07
C HIS A 35 3.66 -3.58 -3.49
N ILE A 36 4.40 -4.28 -4.33
CA ILE A 36 4.60 -3.87 -5.73
C ILE A 36 3.26 -3.74 -6.46
N THR A 37 2.37 -4.73 -6.33
CA THR A 37 1.03 -4.66 -6.92
C THR A 37 0.22 -3.48 -6.41
N LEU A 38 0.21 -3.25 -5.08
CA LEU A 38 -0.49 -2.10 -4.49
C LEU A 38 0.05 -0.77 -5.02
N GLY A 39 1.37 -0.66 -5.20
CA GLY A 39 1.99 0.53 -5.79
C GLY A 39 1.50 0.81 -7.20
N HIS A 40 1.40 -0.22 -8.04
CA HIS A 40 0.86 -0.07 -9.38
C HIS A 40 -0.61 0.37 -9.38
N VAL A 41 -1.46 -0.25 -8.56
CA VAL A 41 -2.88 0.13 -8.42
C VAL A 41 -3.03 1.58 -7.93
N LEU A 42 -2.21 2.01 -6.98
CA LEU A 42 -2.26 3.38 -6.48
C LEU A 42 -1.81 4.40 -7.53
N CYS A 43 -0.76 4.08 -8.29
CA CYS A 43 -0.33 4.93 -9.40
C CYS A 43 -1.45 5.06 -10.44
N GLU A 44 -2.08 3.94 -10.83
CA GLU A 44 -3.21 3.92 -11.76
C GLU A 44 -4.38 4.78 -11.25
N PHE A 45 -4.82 4.59 -10.01
CA PHE A 45 -5.90 5.40 -9.42
C PHE A 45 -5.54 6.88 -9.30
N ILE A 46 -4.29 7.23 -8.99
CA ILE A 46 -3.86 8.63 -8.95
C ILE A 46 -3.89 9.24 -10.35
N GLU A 47 -3.41 8.50 -11.35
CA GLU A 47 -3.39 8.94 -12.74
C GLU A 47 -4.82 9.15 -13.25
N GLU A 48 -5.72 8.18 -13.06
CA GLU A 48 -7.14 8.31 -13.39
C GLU A 48 -7.78 9.51 -12.68
N ARG A 49 -7.51 9.69 -11.39
CA ARG A 49 -8.17 10.74 -10.61
C ARG A 49 -7.72 12.15 -10.97
N LEU A 50 -6.47 12.32 -11.36
CA LEU A 50 -5.86 13.60 -11.69
C LEU A 50 -5.91 13.93 -13.18
N PHE A 51 -5.85 12.91 -14.05
CA PHE A 51 -5.69 13.06 -15.49
C PHE A 51 -6.70 12.27 -16.34
N GLY A 52 -7.54 11.42 -15.73
CA GLY A 52 -8.50 10.53 -16.41
C GLY A 52 -9.68 11.21 -17.11
N ASP A 53 -9.74 12.54 -17.13
CA ASP A 53 -10.69 13.35 -17.92
C ASP A 53 -9.96 14.41 -18.77
N GLN A 54 -9.00 13.98 -19.60
CA GLN A 54 -8.56 14.77 -20.75
C GLN A 54 -9.29 14.29 -22.00
N GLY A 55 -10.58 14.66 -22.09
CA GLY A 55 -11.30 14.72 -23.37
C GLY A 55 -10.84 15.91 -24.21
#